data_AF-A0A166GPX2-F1
#
_entry.id   AF-A0A166GPX2-F1
#
_cell.length_a   1.000
_cell.length_b   1.000
_cell.length_c   1.000
_cell.angle_alpha   90.00
_cell.angle_beta   90.00
_cell.angle_gamma   90.00
#
_symmetry.space_group_name_H-M   'P 1'
#
loop_
_entity.id
_entity.type
_entity.pdbx_description
1 polymer ?
#
loop_
_entity_poly.entity_id
_entity_poly.type
_entity_poly.pdbx_seq_one_letter_code
_entity_poly.pdbx_strand_id
1 'polypeptide(L)'
;MSESRRLHAATADQSQQKDFRTMTFQKSLSHVSTLVEDETFVQAMKSMKEEQDALERKLWEERTEILDRHEQKVKAAKAQAQIIGSGLSKLDADLLSDAIRQEIKQFEMERGLPAWDGLVAKHQAAMEVLTVPAMFVTSKPADLQKQKKVMQLVEGTIYGDD
;
A
#
# COMPACT_ATOMS: atom_id res chain seq x y z
N MET A 1 15.16 8.06 42.51
CA MET A 1 14.21 9.07 41.97
C MET A 1 14.05 9.05 40.44
N SER A 2 14.80 8.23 39.68
CA SER A 2 14.67 8.17 38.21
C SER A 2 13.55 7.26 37.67
N GLU A 3 13.07 6.28 38.44
CA GLU A 3 12.00 5.37 37.98
C GLU A 3 10.61 6.00 37.96
N SER A 4 10.25 6.80 38.98
CA SER A 4 8.92 7.45 39.02
C SER A 4 8.71 8.45 37.87
N ARG A 5 9.76 9.17 37.43
CA ARG A 5 9.66 10.09 36.27
C ARG A 5 9.46 9.34 34.94
N ARG A 6 10.07 8.16 34.78
CA ARG A 6 9.91 7.34 33.56
C ARG A 6 8.51 6.74 33.46
N LEU A 7 7.92 6.31 34.58
CA LEU A 7 6.56 5.77 34.62
C LEU A 7 5.49 6.84 34.31
N HIS A 8 5.69 8.08 34.75
CA HIS A 8 4.77 9.19 34.43
C HIS A 8 4.88 9.67 32.97
N ALA A 9 6.09 9.66 32.38
CA ALA A 9 6.27 10.02 30.98
C ALA A 9 5.62 8.98 30.04
N ALA A 10 5.80 7.69 30.33
CA ALA A 10 5.21 6.60 29.53
C ALA A 10 3.68 6.56 29.60
N THR A 11 3.09 6.92 30.74
CA THR A 11 1.62 6.96 30.89
C THR A 11 0.99 8.18 30.20
N ALA A 12 1.68 9.32 30.19
CA ALA A 12 1.25 10.51 29.45
C ALA A 12 1.27 10.28 27.93
N ASP A 13 2.37 9.71 27.40
CA ASP A 13 2.55 9.41 25.97
C ASP A 13 1.47 8.44 25.44
N GLN A 14 1.17 7.37 26.19
CA GLN A 14 0.09 6.44 25.83
C GLN A 14 -1.31 7.09 25.88
N SER A 15 -1.56 7.99 26.83
CA SER A 15 -2.84 8.69 26.93
C SER A 15 -3.04 9.64 25.76
N GLN A 16 -1.97 10.31 25.32
CA GLN A 16 -1.98 11.25 24.20
C GLN A 16 -2.12 10.51 22.87
N GLN A 17 -1.41 9.39 22.69
CA GLN A 17 -1.56 8.54 21.51
C GLN A 17 -2.98 7.97 21.39
N LYS A 18 -3.60 7.57 22.51
CA LYS A 18 -5.00 7.10 22.54
C LYS A 18 -6.00 8.21 22.18
N ASP A 19 -5.69 9.46 22.53
CA ASP A 19 -6.50 10.62 22.14
C ASP A 19 -6.51 10.80 20.62
N PHE A 20 -5.33 10.75 19.97
CA PHE A 20 -5.24 10.84 18.50
C PHE A 20 -5.96 9.71 17.77
N ARG A 21 -5.92 8.46 18.29
CA ARG A 21 -6.66 7.32 17.72
C ARG A 21 -8.18 7.48 17.77
N THR A 22 -8.69 8.24 18.74
CA THR A 22 -10.14 8.40 18.99
C THR A 22 -10.68 9.79 18.67
N MET A 23 -9.83 10.64 18.09
CA MET A 23 -10.15 12.01 17.72
C MET A 23 -11.35 12.09 16.76
N THR A 24 -12.25 13.06 17.01
CA THR A 24 -13.40 13.31 16.13
C THR A 24 -12.95 13.99 14.84
N PHE A 25 -13.71 13.79 13.75
CA PHE A 25 -13.38 14.36 12.44
C PHE A 25 -13.16 15.88 12.45
N GLN A 26 -13.99 16.64 13.19
CA GLN A 26 -13.82 18.10 13.32
C GLN A 26 -12.51 18.49 14.00
N LYS A 27 -12.11 17.77 15.05
CA LYS A 27 -10.81 18.01 15.71
C LYS A 27 -9.65 17.58 14.81
N SER A 28 -9.82 16.52 14.04
CA SER A 28 -8.83 16.06 13.06
C SER A 28 -8.55 17.12 11.99
N LEU A 29 -9.56 17.88 11.55
CA LEU A 29 -9.37 18.98 10.58
C LEU A 29 -8.39 20.02 11.11
N SER A 30 -8.66 20.58 12.28
CA SER A 30 -7.80 21.59 12.88
C SER A 30 -6.39 21.06 13.18
N HIS A 31 -6.30 19.82 13.67
CA HIS A 31 -5.00 19.19 13.96
C HIS A 31 -4.17 18.94 12.70
N VAL A 32 -4.79 18.44 11.62
CA VAL A 32 -4.09 18.23 10.35
C VAL A 32 -3.63 19.54 9.75
N SER A 33 -4.40 20.63 9.85
CA SER A 33 -3.93 21.96 9.43
C SER A 33 -2.65 22.38 10.14
N THR A 34 -2.53 22.14 11.45
CA THR A 34 -1.27 22.39 12.18
C THR A 34 -0.14 21.47 11.74
N LEU A 35 -0.41 20.18 11.49
CA LEU A 35 0.63 19.24 11.04
C LEU A 35 1.21 19.64 9.68
N VAL A 36 0.40 20.17 8.76
CA VAL A 36 0.87 20.55 7.42
C VAL A 36 1.77 21.78 7.42
N GLU A 37 1.70 22.62 8.46
CA GLU A 37 2.65 23.72 8.66
C GLU A 37 4.04 23.22 9.08
N ASP A 38 4.17 21.97 9.53
CA ASP A 38 5.45 21.35 9.88
C ASP A 38 6.11 20.72 8.63
N GLU A 39 7.23 21.29 8.22
CA GLU A 39 8.01 20.82 7.07
C GLU A 39 8.47 19.36 7.24
N THR A 40 8.78 18.93 8.47
CA THR A 40 9.21 17.55 8.73
C THR A 40 8.09 16.55 8.48
N PHE A 41 6.86 16.91 8.84
CA PHE A 41 5.67 16.13 8.55
C PHE A 41 5.42 16.06 7.04
N VAL A 42 5.45 17.19 6.34
CA VAL A 42 5.25 17.24 4.88
C VAL A 42 6.30 16.39 4.16
N GLN A 43 7.57 16.47 4.57
CA GLN A 43 8.64 15.66 3.97
C GLN A 43 8.44 14.16 4.25
N ALA A 44 7.98 13.79 5.45
CA ALA A 44 7.65 12.40 5.76
C ALA A 44 6.49 11.88 4.89
N MET A 45 5.44 12.68 4.68
CA MET A 45 4.31 12.31 3.80
C MET A 45 4.75 12.15 2.34
N LYS A 46 5.63 13.03 1.83
CA LYS A 46 6.22 12.89 0.49
C LYS A 46 7.06 11.64 0.36
N SER A 47 7.91 11.35 1.36
CA SER A 47 8.73 10.13 1.37
C SER A 47 7.86 8.87 1.39
N MET A 48 6.78 8.83 2.17
CA MET A 48 5.84 7.69 2.14
C MET A 48 5.21 7.51 0.75
N LYS A 49 4.85 8.60 0.08
CA LYS A 49 4.34 8.55 -1.30
C LYS A 49 5.38 8.01 -2.28
N GLU A 50 6.63 8.46 -2.20
CA GLU A 50 7.72 7.94 -3.03
C GLU A 50 7.94 6.43 -2.81
N GLU A 51 7.85 5.96 -1.55
CA GLU A 51 7.92 4.53 -1.23
C GLU A 51 6.75 3.74 -1.85
N GLN A 52 5.55 4.31 -1.84
CA GLN A 52 4.38 3.73 -2.51
C GLN A 52 4.61 3.65 -4.01
N ASP A 53 4.98 4.76 -4.66
CA ASP A 53 5.22 4.82 -6.11
C ASP A 53 6.34 3.84 -6.53
N ALA A 54 7.38 3.69 -5.71
CA ALA A 54 8.45 2.73 -5.94
C ALA A 54 7.98 1.28 -5.84
N LEU A 55 7.13 0.95 -4.85
CA LEU A 55 6.54 -0.39 -4.74
C LEU A 55 5.60 -0.69 -5.91
N GLU A 56 4.74 0.25 -6.27
CA GLU A 56 3.81 0.11 -7.40
C GLU A 56 4.57 -0.16 -8.69
N ARG A 57 5.62 0.62 -8.98
CA ARG A 57 6.49 0.42 -10.15
C ARG A 57 7.11 -0.98 -10.15
N LYS A 58 7.67 -1.40 -9.02
CA LYS A 58 8.31 -2.72 -8.89
C LYS A 58 7.32 -3.86 -9.11
N LEU A 59 6.14 -3.79 -8.49
CA LEU A 59 5.11 -4.82 -8.67
C LEU A 59 4.56 -4.84 -10.11
N TRP A 60 4.46 -3.68 -10.74
CA TRP A 60 4.08 -3.56 -12.14
C TRP A 60 5.10 -4.20 -13.07
N GLU A 61 6.39 -3.92 -12.88
CA GLU A 61 7.50 -4.53 -13.62
C GLU A 61 7.47 -6.06 -13.47
N GLU A 62 7.43 -6.57 -12.23
CA GLU A 62 7.38 -8.01 -11.94
C GLU A 62 6.16 -8.68 -12.62
N ARG A 63 4.98 -8.03 -12.59
CA ARG A 63 3.77 -8.52 -13.27
C ARG A 63 3.92 -8.51 -14.79
N THR A 64 4.54 -7.48 -15.34
CA THR A 64 4.75 -7.32 -16.79
C THR A 64 5.69 -8.40 -17.31
N GLU A 65 6.76 -8.70 -16.57
CA GLU A 65 7.67 -9.80 -16.92
C GLU A 65 6.96 -11.15 -17.00
N ILE A 66 6.00 -11.44 -16.11
CA ILE A 66 5.18 -12.66 -16.18
C ILE A 66 4.40 -12.69 -17.51
N LEU A 67 3.75 -11.58 -17.86
CA LEU A 67 2.96 -11.48 -19.09
C LEU A 67 3.85 -11.67 -20.34
N ASP A 68 5.01 -11.00 -20.38
CA ASP A 68 5.94 -11.07 -21.50
C ASP A 68 6.49 -12.49 -21.69
N ARG A 69 6.86 -13.19 -20.60
CA ARG A 69 7.29 -14.60 -20.66
C ARG A 69 6.20 -15.49 -21.24
N HIS A 70 4.94 -15.29 -20.85
CA HIS A 70 3.82 -16.09 -21.38
C HIS A 70 3.49 -15.72 -22.83
N GLU A 71 3.60 -14.45 -23.20
CA GLU A 71 3.44 -14.02 -24.59
C GLU A 71 4.48 -14.71 -25.50
N GLN A 72 5.73 -14.80 -25.05
CA GLN A 72 6.79 -15.51 -25.76
C GLN A 72 6.48 -17.02 -25.91
N LYS A 73 5.96 -17.67 -24.86
CA LYS A 73 5.52 -19.07 -24.93
C LYS A 73 4.41 -19.27 -25.96
N VAL A 74 3.42 -18.38 -26.00
CA VAL A 74 2.32 -18.42 -26.99
C VAL A 74 2.86 -18.21 -28.40
N LYS A 75 3.77 -17.25 -28.62
CA LYS A 75 4.40 -17.01 -29.92
C LYS A 75 5.17 -18.25 -30.40
N ALA A 76 5.94 -18.89 -29.52
CA ALA A 76 6.66 -20.12 -29.84
C ALA A 76 5.71 -21.27 -30.20
N ALA A 77 4.66 -21.50 -29.41
CA ALA A 77 3.67 -22.55 -29.67
C ALA A 77 2.96 -22.35 -31.02
N LYS A 78 2.57 -21.10 -31.33
CA LYS A 78 1.97 -20.77 -32.63
C LYS A 78 2.92 -21.02 -33.80
N ALA A 79 4.19 -20.63 -33.66
CA ALA A 79 5.19 -20.86 -34.70
C ALA A 79 5.41 -22.35 -34.95
N GLN A 80 5.51 -23.15 -33.88
CA GLN A 80 5.67 -24.60 -33.99
C GLN A 80 4.46 -25.26 -34.66
N ALA A 81 3.24 -24.88 -34.27
CA ALA A 81 2.02 -25.40 -34.89
C ALA A 81 2.01 -25.10 -36.40
N GLN A 82 2.32 -23.85 -36.78
CA GLN A 82 2.40 -23.44 -38.18
C GLN A 82 3.43 -24.26 -38.99
N ILE A 83 4.58 -24.61 -38.42
CA ILE A 83 5.59 -25.47 -39.06
C ILE A 83 5.05 -26.88 -39.31
N ILE A 84 4.27 -27.43 -38.36
CA ILE A 84 3.68 -28.78 -38.46
C ILE A 84 2.45 -28.77 -39.41
N GLY A 85 1.99 -27.60 -39.84
CA GLY A 85 0.83 -27.44 -40.70
C GLY A 85 -0.51 -27.59 -39.95
N SER A 86 -0.47 -27.66 -38.62
CA SER A 86 -1.65 -27.63 -37.76
C SER A 86 -1.80 -26.23 -37.13
N GLY A 87 -3.04 -25.77 -36.94
CA GLY A 87 -3.26 -24.59 -36.08
C GLY A 87 -2.94 -24.93 -34.61
N LEU A 88 -2.79 -23.90 -33.76
CA LEU A 88 -2.73 -24.13 -32.31
C LEU A 88 -4.02 -24.84 -31.87
N SER A 89 -3.89 -25.99 -31.22
CA SER A 89 -5.06 -26.74 -30.78
C SER A 89 -5.79 -25.98 -29.68
N LYS A 90 -7.10 -26.21 -29.55
CA LYS A 90 -7.88 -25.61 -28.45
C LYS A 90 -7.33 -26.03 -27.09
N LEU A 91 -6.96 -27.30 -26.93
CA LEU A 91 -6.39 -27.82 -25.69
C LEU A 91 -5.10 -27.07 -25.32
N ASP A 92 -4.19 -26.87 -26.28
CA ASP A 92 -2.94 -26.15 -26.04
C ASP A 92 -3.19 -24.68 -25.71
N ALA A 93 -4.15 -24.04 -26.38
CA ALA A 93 -4.55 -22.66 -26.09
C ALA A 93 -5.13 -22.52 -24.67
N ASP A 94 -5.98 -23.46 -24.25
CA ASP A 94 -6.58 -23.48 -22.91
C ASP A 94 -5.49 -23.71 -21.84
N LEU A 95 -4.58 -24.65 -22.05
CA LEU A 95 -3.45 -24.91 -21.13
C LEU A 95 -2.53 -23.68 -20.98
N LEU A 96 -2.21 -22.98 -22.07
CA LEU A 96 -1.41 -21.75 -22.02
C LEU A 96 -2.15 -20.62 -21.29
N SER A 97 -3.45 -20.49 -21.50
CA SER A 97 -4.30 -19.51 -20.80
C SER A 97 -4.40 -19.81 -19.29
N ASP A 98 -4.53 -21.08 -18.92
CA ASP A 98 -4.63 -21.46 -17.51
C ASP A 98 -3.29 -21.25 -16.80
N ALA A 99 -2.17 -21.54 -17.47
CA ALA A 99 -0.84 -21.32 -16.92
C ALA A 99 -0.58 -19.84 -16.58
N ILE A 100 -0.92 -18.89 -17.46
CA ILE A 100 -0.75 -17.46 -17.17
C ILE A 100 -1.66 -16.99 -16.04
N ARG A 101 -2.92 -17.46 -16.00
CA ARG A 101 -3.86 -17.13 -14.92
C ARG A 101 -3.37 -17.62 -13.57
N GLN A 102 -2.83 -18.84 -13.53
CA GLN A 102 -2.30 -19.42 -12.30
C GLN A 102 -1.06 -18.68 -11.82
N GLU A 103 -0.11 -18.36 -12.70
CA GLU A 103 1.13 -17.66 -12.33
C GLU A 103 0.83 -16.23 -11.84
N ILE A 104 -0.08 -15.51 -12.50
CA ILE A 104 -0.51 -14.17 -12.04
C ILE A 104 -1.19 -14.25 -10.67
N LYS A 105 -2.10 -15.21 -10.47
CA LYS A 105 -2.76 -15.40 -9.17
C LYS A 105 -1.74 -15.71 -8.07
N GLN A 106 -0.78 -16.59 -8.36
CA GLN A 106 0.27 -16.93 -7.42
C GLN A 106 1.12 -15.70 -7.05
N PHE A 107 1.53 -14.93 -8.05
CA PHE A 107 2.23 -13.67 -7.85
C PHE A 107 1.44 -12.70 -6.96
N GLU A 108 0.16 -12.48 -7.25
CA GLU A 108 -0.70 -11.60 -6.45
C GLU A 108 -0.81 -12.08 -4.99
N MET A 109 -1.01 -13.37 -4.77
CA MET A 109 -1.17 -13.94 -3.43
C MET A 109 0.12 -13.99 -2.61
N GLU A 110 1.24 -14.35 -3.23
CA GLU A 110 2.50 -14.61 -2.51
C GLU A 110 3.41 -13.39 -2.45
N ARG A 111 3.26 -12.46 -3.40
CA ARG A 111 4.19 -11.32 -3.56
C ARG A 111 3.46 -9.98 -3.53
N GLY A 112 2.41 -9.81 -4.32
CA GLY A 112 1.67 -8.55 -4.47
C GLY A 112 0.99 -8.11 -3.18
N LEU A 113 0.01 -8.88 -2.72
CA LEU A 113 -0.78 -8.58 -1.51
C LEU A 113 0.10 -8.47 -0.25
N PRO A 114 1.04 -9.39 0.04
CA PRO A 114 1.87 -9.27 1.24
C PRO A 114 2.76 -8.02 1.24
N ALA A 115 3.28 -7.62 0.09
CA ALA A 115 4.08 -6.40 -0.02
C ALA A 115 3.23 -5.15 0.20
N TRP A 116 2.00 -5.14 -0.32
CA TRP A 116 1.05 -4.05 -0.12
C TRP A 116 0.63 -3.94 1.34
N ASP A 117 0.26 -5.04 1.98
CA ASP A 117 -0.11 -5.10 3.40
C ASP A 117 1.05 -4.62 4.29
N GLY A 118 2.28 -5.03 3.97
CA GLY A 118 3.49 -4.58 4.66
C GLY A 118 3.72 -3.08 4.55
N LEU A 119 3.55 -2.51 3.35
CA LEU A 119 3.67 -1.07 3.13
C LEU A 119 2.59 -0.30 3.90
N VAL A 120 1.33 -0.73 3.80
CA VAL A 120 0.21 -0.10 4.52
C VAL A 120 0.45 -0.12 6.03
N ALA A 121 0.87 -1.25 6.59
CA ALA A 121 1.17 -1.36 8.03
C ALA A 121 2.32 -0.42 8.43
N LYS A 122 3.39 -0.34 7.62
CA LYS A 122 4.51 0.58 7.84
C LYS A 122 4.04 2.04 7.84
N HIS A 123 3.24 2.44 6.84
CA HIS A 123 2.74 3.81 6.73
C HIS A 123 1.76 4.14 7.86
N GLN A 124 0.84 3.23 8.22
CA GLN A 124 -0.04 3.40 9.39
C GLN A 124 0.76 3.63 10.68
N ALA A 125 1.81 2.84 10.91
CA ALA A 125 2.68 2.99 12.08
C ALA A 125 3.46 4.32 12.07
N ALA A 126 4.00 4.71 10.92
CA ALA A 126 4.73 5.97 10.79
C ALA A 126 3.82 7.19 11.01
N MET A 127 2.64 7.18 10.41
CA MET A 127 1.64 8.24 10.60
C MET A 127 1.13 8.31 12.04
N GLU A 128 1.02 7.17 12.71
CA GLU A 128 0.70 7.13 14.13
C GLU A 128 1.76 7.83 14.99
N VAL A 129 3.06 7.61 14.70
CA VAL A 129 4.17 8.31 15.37
C VAL A 129 4.14 9.81 15.08
N LEU A 130 3.74 10.20 13.87
CA LEU A 130 3.52 11.60 13.48
C LEU A 130 2.21 12.19 14.05
N THR A 131 1.50 11.47 14.92
CA THR A 131 0.25 11.89 15.57
C THR A 131 -0.88 12.21 14.59
N VAL A 132 -0.87 11.58 13.41
CA VAL A 132 -1.97 11.72 12.45
C VAL A 132 -3.24 11.13 13.05
N PRO A 133 -4.38 11.85 13.04
CA PRO A 133 -5.60 11.39 13.68
C PRO A 133 -6.10 10.05 13.12
N ALA A 134 -6.63 9.20 13.99
CA ALA A 134 -7.15 7.87 13.66
C ALA A 134 -6.15 6.90 12.98
N MET A 135 -4.86 7.26 12.89
CA MET A 135 -3.82 6.39 12.34
C MET A 135 -3.27 5.46 13.40
N PHE A 136 -3.32 4.18 13.08
CA PHE A 136 -2.76 3.08 13.83
C PHE A 136 -2.83 1.83 12.96
N VAL A 137 -1.95 0.85 13.22
CA VAL A 137 -1.94 -0.39 12.44
C VAL A 137 -3.27 -1.15 12.62
N THR A 138 -4.00 -1.36 11.53
CA THR A 138 -5.29 -2.06 11.55
C THR A 138 -5.65 -2.62 10.18
N SER A 139 -6.34 -3.75 10.18
CA SER A 139 -6.97 -4.36 8.99
C SER A 139 -8.50 -4.34 9.07
N LYS A 140 -9.08 -3.71 10.09
CA LYS A 140 -10.54 -3.67 10.28
C LYS A 140 -11.17 -2.69 9.30
N PRO A 141 -12.18 -3.11 8.50
CA PRO A 141 -12.77 -2.23 7.48
C PRO A 141 -13.30 -0.90 8.02
N ALA A 142 -13.92 -0.91 9.20
CA ALA A 142 -14.46 0.31 9.81
C ALA A 142 -13.38 1.33 10.19
N ASP A 143 -12.21 0.87 10.64
CA ASP A 143 -11.09 1.74 11.00
C ASP A 143 -10.37 2.23 9.74
N LEU A 144 -10.18 1.35 8.74
CA LEU A 144 -9.63 1.70 7.43
C LEU A 144 -10.47 2.80 6.74
N GLN A 145 -11.80 2.74 6.84
CA GLN A 145 -12.66 3.79 6.30
C GLN A 145 -12.45 5.15 6.98
N LYS A 146 -12.16 5.17 8.30
CA LYS A 146 -11.83 6.42 9.01
C LYS A 146 -10.47 6.94 8.58
N GLN A 147 -9.47 6.06 8.53
CA GLN A 147 -8.12 6.40 8.08
C GLN A 147 -8.14 6.97 6.66
N LYS A 148 -8.91 6.37 5.75
CA LYS A 148 -9.10 6.88 4.39
C LYS A 148 -9.63 8.31 4.36
N LYS A 149 -10.62 8.65 5.20
CA LYS A 149 -11.16 10.02 5.28
C LYS A 149 -10.11 11.02 5.79
N VAL A 150 -9.29 10.62 6.75
CA VAL A 150 -8.18 11.46 7.25
C VAL A 150 -7.10 11.60 6.16
N MET A 151 -6.78 10.54 5.43
CA MET A 151 -5.83 10.63 4.31
C MET A 151 -6.30 11.56 3.20
N GLN A 152 -7.58 11.48 2.81
CA GLN A 152 -8.13 12.40 1.81
C GLN A 152 -7.98 13.86 2.22
N LEU A 153 -8.11 14.15 3.51
CA LEU A 153 -7.86 15.48 4.04
C LEU A 153 -6.38 15.84 3.95
N VAL A 154 -5.49 14.99 4.48
CA VAL A 154 -4.04 15.22 4.48
C VAL A 154 -3.51 15.42 3.04
N GLU A 155 -3.94 14.57 2.12
CA GLU A 155 -3.59 14.66 0.70
C GLU A 155 -4.12 15.95 0.08
N GLY A 156 -5.38 16.30 0.34
CA GLY A 156 -5.97 17.55 -0.14
C GLY A 156 -5.27 18.80 0.40
N THR A 157 -4.68 18.73 1.60
CA THR A 157 -3.92 19.86 2.16
C THR A 157 -2.46 19.92 1.70
N ILE A 158 -1.83 18.78 1.39
CA ILE A 158 -0.42 18.73 0.98
C ILE A 158 -0.25 18.83 -0.55
N TYR A 159 -1.19 18.25 -1.30
CA TYR A 159 -1.12 18.10 -2.76
C TYR A 159 -2.27 18.82 -3.48
N GLY A 160 -3.19 19.49 -2.78
CA GLY A 160 -4.40 20.07 -3.34
C GLY A 160 -4.29 21.52 -3.80
N ASP A 161 -3.12 21.96 -4.29
CA ASP A 161 -2.99 23.20 -5.05
C ASP A 161 -2.84 22.86 -6.54
N ASP A 162 -4.01 22.77 -7.21
CA ASP A 162 -4.26 23.09 -8.63
C ASP A 162 -5.54 23.95 -8.70
#